data_AF-A0A1M6Q7J7-F1
#
_entry.id   AF-A0A1M6Q7J7-F1
#
_cell.length_a   1.000
_cell.length_b   1.000
_cell.length_c   1.000
_cell.angle_alpha   90.00
_cell.angle_beta   90.00
_cell.angle_gamma   90.00
#
_symmetry.space_group_name_H-M   'P 1'
#
loop_
_entity.id
_entity.type
_entity.pdbx_description
1 polymer ?
#
loop_
_entity_poly.entity_id
_entity_poly.type
_entity_poly.pdbx_seq_one_letter_code
_entity_poly.pdbx_strand_id
1 'polypeptide(L)'
;MNLIITHLLSVVQYQNQLIRFLVLFIAKFIPIGQWAHDDVHSPKYQKFKTDKLPIIQTFVKQDWQFLLAFYEWKYKKKMRPVQRRN
;
A
#
# COMPACT_ATOMS: atom_id res chain seq x y z
N MET A 1 4.30 50.88 15.25
CA MET A 1 5.12 50.00 14.38
C MET A 1 5.96 48.98 15.15
N ASN A 2 6.72 49.36 16.19
CA ASN A 2 7.57 48.41 16.94
C ASN A 2 6.81 47.23 17.59
N LEU A 3 5.57 47.43 18.05
CA LEU A 3 4.76 46.35 18.63
C LEU A 3 4.36 45.28 17.61
N ILE A 4 4.10 45.69 16.35
CA ILE A 4 3.73 44.77 15.27
C ILE A 4 4.95 43.96 14.84
N ILE A 5 6.11 44.62 14.72
CA ILE A 5 7.37 43.95 14.33
C ILE A 5 7.78 42.92 15.39
N THR A 6 7.72 43.28 16.67
CA THR A 6 8.04 42.36 17.79
C THR A 6 7.07 41.18 17.86
N HIS A 7 5.78 41.43 17.65
CA HIS A 7 4.78 40.36 17.57
C HIS A 7 5.06 39.40 16.40
N LEU A 8 5.31 39.92 15.20
CA LEU A 8 5.64 39.10 14.04
C LEU A 8 6.92 38.29 14.25
N LEU A 9 7.94 38.88 14.89
CA LEU A 9 9.17 38.16 15.24
C LEU A 9 8.88 36.98 16.19
N SER A 10 8.04 37.19 17.19
CA SER A 10 7.62 36.13 18.13
C SER A 10 6.89 35.00 17.42
N VAL A 11 5.97 35.32 16.50
CA VAL A 11 5.26 34.33 15.68
C VAL A 11 6.24 33.50 14.84
N VAL A 12 7.21 34.15 14.18
CA VAL A 12 8.23 33.44 13.39
C VAL A 12 9.10 32.53 14.25
N GLN A 13 9.48 32.96 15.46
CA GLN A 13 10.23 32.13 16.39
C GLN A 13 9.43 30.92 16.85
N TYR A 14 8.15 31.09 17.16
CA TYR A 14 7.26 29.99 17.53
C TYR A 14 7.05 28.99 16.39
N GLN A 15 6.83 29.46 15.16
CA GLN A 15 6.72 28.61 13.97
C GLN A 15 7.99 27.80 13.73
N ASN A 16 9.18 28.39 13.92
CA ASN A 16 10.44 27.68 13.82
C ASN A 16 10.59 26.56 14.86
N GLN A 17 10.13 26.79 16.10
CA GLN A 17 10.13 25.75 17.14
C GLN A 17 9.19 24.59 16.79
N LEU A 18 7.99 24.90 16.28
CA LEU A 18 7.04 23.89 15.82
C LEU A 18 7.62 23.05 14.67
N ILE A 19 8.23 23.68 13.66
CA ILE A 19 8.85 22.96 12.55
C ILE A 19 9.97 22.04 13.05
N ARG A 20 10.83 22.53 13.95
CA ARG A 20 11.89 21.71 14.56
C ARG A 20 11.32 20.49 15.29
N PHE A 21 10.26 20.69 16.07
CA PHE A 21 9.60 19.60 16.77
C PHE A 21 9.01 18.56 15.80
N LEU A 22 8.30 19.02 14.76
CA LEU A 22 7.69 18.14 13.76
C LEU A 22 8.73 17.34 12.99
N VAL A 23 9.85 17.96 12.60
CA VAL A 23 10.94 17.26 11.91
C VAL A 23 11.55 16.17 12.80
N LEU A 24 11.80 16.48 14.09
CA LEU A 24 12.30 15.48 15.04
C LEU A 24 11.29 14.36 15.29
N PHE A 25 10.01 14.70 15.34
CA PHE A 25 8.94 13.73 15.48
C PHE A 25 8.90 12.77 14.30
N ILE A 26 8.90 13.29 13.07
CA ILE A 26 8.93 12.49 11.84
C ILE A 26 10.18 11.59 11.83
N ALA A 27 11.37 12.15 12.09
CA ALA A 27 12.62 11.39 12.05
C ALA A 27 12.69 10.29 13.12
N LYS A 28 12.10 10.50 14.29
CA LYS A 28 12.16 9.55 15.42
C LYS A 28 11.08 8.49 15.36
N PHE A 29 9.87 8.86 14.93
CA PHE A 29 8.69 8.01 15.09
C PHE A 29 8.15 7.44 13.77
N ILE A 30 8.48 8.05 12.62
CA ILE A 30 8.12 7.46 11.32
C ILE A 30 9.29 6.59 10.86
N PRO A 31 9.10 5.27 10.70
CA PRO A 31 10.15 4.38 10.26
C PRO A 31 10.29 4.47 8.73
N ILE A 32 10.85 5.58 8.25
CA ILE A 32 10.97 5.89 6.81
C ILE A 32 11.73 4.77 6.06
N GLY A 33 12.77 4.22 6.69
CA GLY A 33 13.54 3.10 6.14
C GLY A 33 12.73 1.80 6.05
N GLN A 34 11.83 1.54 7.01
CA GLN A 34 10.97 0.36 6.99
C GLN A 34 9.96 0.45 5.84
N TRP A 35 9.34 1.61 5.62
CA TRP A 35 8.41 1.81 4.50
C TRP A 35 9.09 1.65 3.15
N ALA A 36 10.29 2.21 2.99
CA ALA A 36 11.08 2.02 1.77
C ALA A 36 11.45 0.53 1.55
N HIS A 37 11.76 -0.20 2.63
CA HIS A 37 12.04 -1.64 2.57
C HIS A 37 10.79 -2.45 2.17
N ASP A 38 9.66 -2.19 2.83
CA ASP A 38 8.39 -2.88 2.58
C ASP A 38 7.90 -2.66 1.15
N ASP A 39 8.02 -1.44 0.61
CA ASP A 39 7.67 -1.14 -0.78
C ASP A 39 8.63 -1.79 -1.79
N VAL A 40 9.92 -1.84 -1.47
CA VAL A 40 10.94 -2.46 -2.35
C VAL A 40 10.78 -3.98 -2.44
N HIS A 41 10.34 -4.63 -1.36
CA HIS A 41 10.15 -6.07 -1.27
C HIS A 41 8.70 -6.53 -1.50
N SER A 42 7.78 -5.58 -1.70
CA SER A 42 6.37 -5.90 -1.94
C SER A 42 6.19 -6.63 -3.28
N PRO A 43 5.69 -7.88 -3.29
CA PRO A 43 5.44 -8.63 -4.53
C PRO A 43 4.48 -7.92 -5.49
N LYS A 44 3.63 -7.03 -4.96
CA LYS A 44 2.66 -6.25 -5.73
C LYS A 44 3.33 -5.22 -6.64
N TYR A 45 4.42 -4.60 -6.18
CA TYR A 45 5.13 -3.50 -6.86
C TYR A 45 6.43 -3.95 -7.52
N GLN A 46 6.93 -5.13 -7.17
CA GLN A 46 8.18 -5.72 -7.68
C GLN A 46 7.97 -6.65 -8.92
N LYS A 47 7.00 -6.36 -9.80
CA LYS A 47 6.68 -7.24 -10.95
C LYS A 47 7.81 -7.39 -11.98
N PHE A 48 8.75 -6.45 -12.02
CA PHE A 48 9.83 -6.38 -13.02
C PHE A 48 11.23 -6.71 -12.46
N LYS A 49 11.41 -6.89 -11.15
CA LYS A 49 12.74 -7.25 -10.60
C LYS A 49 12.97 -8.77 -10.51
N THR A 50 11.94 -9.59 -10.69
CA THR A 50 12.15 -11.03 -10.87
C THR A 50 12.62 -11.27 -12.29
N ASP A 51 13.87 -11.70 -12.47
CA ASP A 51 14.44 -12.19 -13.75
C ASP A 51 13.70 -13.41 -14.34
N LYS A 52 12.64 -13.86 -13.67
CA LYS A 52 11.78 -14.93 -14.16
C LYS A 52 10.87 -14.37 -15.24
N LEU A 53 11.14 -14.79 -16.48
CA LEU A 53 10.22 -14.60 -17.59
C LEU A 53 8.82 -15.06 -17.17
N PRO A 54 7.76 -14.28 -17.48
CA PRO A 54 6.40 -14.72 -17.22
C PRO A 54 6.15 -16.03 -17.98
N ILE A 55 5.55 -17.02 -17.30
CA ILE A 55 5.17 -18.26 -17.96
C ILE A 55 3.97 -17.94 -18.85
N ILE A 56 4.19 -17.91 -20.16
CA ILE A 56 3.13 -17.74 -21.15
C ILE A 56 2.38 -19.08 -21.23
N GLN A 57 1.29 -19.19 -20.48
CA GLN A 57 0.40 -20.35 -20.55
C GLN A 57 -0.57 -20.16 -21.71
N THR A 58 -0.74 -21.20 -22.51
CA THR A 58 -1.75 -21.21 -23.56
C THR A 58 -3.15 -21.18 -22.92
N PHE A 59 -4.01 -20.29 -23.43
CA PHE A 59 -5.39 -20.25 -22.96
C PHE A 59 -6.12 -21.51 -23.44
N VAL A 60 -6.44 -22.39 -22.51
CA VAL A 60 -7.34 -23.52 -22.75
C VAL A 60 -8.75 -23.11 -22.33
N LYS A 61 -9.70 -23.24 -23.25
CA LYS A 61 -11.12 -22.99 -22.95
C LYS A 61 -11.60 -24.03 -21.94
N GLN A 62 -11.68 -23.64 -20.67
CA GLN A 62 -12.20 -24.49 -19.61
C GLN A 62 -13.73 -24.50 -19.64
N ASP A 63 -14.33 -25.69 -19.59
CA ASP A 63 -15.76 -25.81 -19.33
C ASP A 63 -16.06 -25.50 -17.85
N TRP A 64 -16.74 -24.38 -17.63
CA TRP A 64 -17.09 -23.90 -16.30
C TRP A 64 -18.17 -24.75 -15.63
N GLN A 65 -19.04 -25.42 -16.42
CA GLN A 65 -20.08 -26.29 -15.88
C GLN A 65 -19.47 -27.54 -15.28
N PHE A 66 -18.59 -28.20 -16.02
CA PHE A 66 -17.81 -29.34 -15.53
C PHE A 66 -16.98 -28.97 -14.30
N LEU A 67 -16.32 -27.81 -14.32
CA LEU A 67 -15.51 -27.34 -13.20
C LEU A 67 -16.36 -27.17 -11.92
N LEU A 68 -17.52 -26.54 -12.01
CA LEU A 68 -18.44 -26.39 -10.87
C LEU A 68 -18.89 -27.74 -10.31
N ALA A 69 -19.28 -28.67 -11.18
CA ALA A 69 -19.69 -30.02 -10.78
C ALA A 69 -18.55 -30.78 -10.07
N PHE A 70 -17.32 -30.67 -10.56
CA PHE A 70 -16.14 -31.25 -9.93
C PHE A 70 -15.91 -30.69 -8.51
N TYR A 71 -16.00 -29.37 -8.34
CA TYR A 71 -15.83 -28.73 -7.03
C TYR A 71 -16.92 -29.15 -6.05
N GLU A 72 -18.17 -29.25 -6.51
CA GLU A 72 -19.28 -29.74 -5.69
C GLU A 72 -19.09 -31.21 -5.28
N TRP A 73 -18.66 -32.08 -6.20
CA TRP A 73 -18.34 -33.48 -5.90
C TRP A 73 -17.18 -33.62 -4.90
N LYS A 74 -16.10 -32.84 -5.07
CA LYS A 74 -14.87 -32.91 -4.26
C LYS A 74 -15.07 -32.36 -2.85
N TYR A 75 -15.71 -31.20 -2.70
CA TYR A 75 -15.83 -30.51 -1.42
C TYR A 75 -17.20 -30.68 -0.75
N LYS A 76 -18.13 -31.42 -1.39
CA LYS A 76 -19.51 -31.64 -0.92
C LYS A 76 -20.24 -30.34 -0.58
N LYS A 77 -19.85 -29.24 -1.24
CA LYS A 77 -20.37 -27.91 -0.99
C LYS A 77 -20.54 -27.17 -2.31
N LYS A 78 -21.72 -26.60 -2.50
CA LYS A 78 -22.02 -25.77 -3.65
C LYS A 78 -21.27 -24.43 -3.55
N MET A 79 -20.47 -24.11 -4.56
CA MET A 79 -19.76 -22.85 -4.68
C MET A 79 -20.77 -21.74 -5.04
N ARG A 80 -20.83 -20.68 -4.23
CA ARG A 80 -21.65 -19.49 -4.54
C ARG A 80 -20.80 -18.49 -5.33
N PRO A 81 -21.40 -17.77 -6.29
CA PRO A 81 -20.69 -16.67 -6.95
C PRO A 81 -20.27 -15.62 -5.91
N VAL A 82 -19.10 -15.01 -6.12
CA VAL A 82 -18.60 -13.94 -5.26
C VAL A 82 -19.43 -12.69 -5.53
N GLN A 83 -20.17 -12.23 -4.51
CA GLN A 83 -20.90 -10.97 -4.59
C GLN A 83 -19.89 -9.81 -4.53
N ARG A 84 -19.76 -9.07 -5.63
CA ARG A 84 -19.01 -7.81 -5.63
C ARG A 84 -19.85 -6.73 -4.95
N ARG A 85 -19.27 -6.04 -3.98
CA ARG A 85 -19.83 -4.78 -3.46
C ARG A 85 -19.35 -3.69 -4.39
N ASN A 86 -20.25 -3.15 -5.21
CA ASN A 86 -20.05 -1.89 -5.91
C ASN A 86 -20.56 -0.76 -5.02
#